data_AF-A0A645IS92-F1
#
_entry.id   AF-A0A645IS92-F1
#
_cell.length_a   1.000
_cell.length_b   1.000
_cell.length_c   1.000
_cell.angle_alpha   90.00
_cell.angle_beta   90.00
_cell.angle_gamma   90.00
#
_symmetry.space_group_name_H-M   'P 1'
#
loop_
_entity.id
_entity.type
_entity.pdbx_description
1 polymer ?
#
loop_
_entity_poly.entity_id
_entity_poly.type
_entity_poly.pdbx_seq_one_letter_code
_entity_poly.pdbx_strand_id
1 'polypeptide(L)' 'MIENGVNGLIVEKKNPKAIADAVLQLKKDQELYRRLSEGAKDIFKEKFTLDSMSQNIERQYFEVLNRRGE' A
#
# COMPACT_ATOMS: atom_id res chain seq x y z
N MET A 1 -2.83 1.54 -0.77
CA MET A 1 -3.91 0.59 -0.42
C MET A 1 -3.27 -0.77 -0.17
N ILE A 2 -3.81 -1.56 0.75
CA ILE A 2 -3.31 -2.90 1.06
C ILE A 2 -3.96 -3.91 0.11
N GLU A 3 -3.17 -4.81 -0.44
CA GLU A 3 -3.54 -5.96 -1.27
C GLU A 3 -3.13 -7.25 -0.54
N ASN A 4 -4.12 -8.11 -0.31
CA ASN A 4 -3.96 -9.30 0.50
C ASN A 4 -2.95 -10.27 -0.13
N GLY A 5 -1.95 -10.69 0.65
CA GLY A 5 -0.91 -11.62 0.21
C GLY A 5 0.18 -11.00 -0.64
N VAL A 6 0.13 -9.69 -0.95
CA VAL A 6 1.14 -8.97 -1.74
C VAL A 6 1.92 -8.00 -0.88
N ASN A 7 1.25 -7.06 -0.21
CA ASN A 7 1.88 -6.03 0.62
C ASN A 7 1.34 -6.00 2.06
N GLY A 8 0.59 -7.04 2.44
CA GLY A 8 0.01 -7.22 3.75
C GLY A 8 -0.93 -8.42 3.78
N LEU A 9 -1.54 -8.65 4.94
CA LEU A 9 -2.60 -9.63 5.12
C LEU A 9 -3.89 -8.90 5.51
N ILE A 10 -4.99 -9.25 4.86
CA ILE A 10 -6.32 -8.77 5.19
C ILE A 10 -7.01 -9.85 6.00
N VAL A 11 -7.46 -9.49 7.19
CA VAL A 11 -8.16 -10.38 8.11
C VAL A 11 -9.59 -9.90 8.34
N GLU A 12 -10.44 -10.79 8.84
CA GLU A 12 -11.82 -10.46 9.16
C GLU A 12 -11.92 -9.35 10.22
N LYS A 13 -12.85 -8.41 9.98
CA LYS A 13 -13.11 -7.31 10.91
C LYS A 13 -13.67 -7.87 12.22
N LYS A 14 -13.24 -7.27 13.35
CA LYS A 14 -13.68 -7.64 14.71
C LYS A 14 -13.41 -9.10 15.07
N ASN A 15 -12.39 -9.73 14.47
CA ASN A 15 -11.97 -11.08 14.79
C ASN A 15 -10.54 -11.08 15.39
N PRO A 16 -10.38 -10.97 16.72
CA PRO A 16 -9.06 -10.96 17.36
C PRO A 16 -8.24 -12.22 17.10
N LYS A 17 -8.89 -13.38 16.94
CA LYS A 17 -8.22 -14.65 16.65
C LYS A 17 -7.58 -14.62 15.27
N ALA A 18 -8.28 -14.11 14.26
CA ALA A 18 -7.72 -13.96 12.91
C ALA A 18 -6.48 -13.05 12.88
N ILE A 19 -6.46 -11.98 13.70
CA ILE A 19 -5.27 -11.13 13.85
C ILE A 19 -4.13 -11.91 14.49
N ALA A 20 -4.39 -12.63 15.59
CA ALA A 20 -3.37 -13.42 16.28
C ALA A 20 -2.78 -14.50 15.36
N ASP A 21 -3.63 -15.22 14.62
CA ASP A 21 -3.22 -16.27 13.68
C ASP A 21 -2.36 -15.69 12.55
N ALA A 22 -2.73 -14.54 11.99
CA ALA A 22 -1.94 -13.85 10.95
C ALA A 22 -0.57 -13.41 11.48
N VAL A 23 -0.49 -12.84 12.68
CA VAL A 23 0.79 -12.47 13.31
C VAL A 23 1.66 -13.69 13.58
N LEU A 24 1.07 -14.79 14.06
CA LEU A 24 1.78 -16.06 14.27
C LEU A 24 2.28 -16.67 12.95
N GLN A 25 1.50 -16.55 11.88
CA GLN A 25 1.90 -17.00 10.54
C GLN A 25 3.16 -16.25 10.08
N LEU A 26 3.16 -14.91 10.17
CA LEU A 26 4.32 -14.10 9.79
C LEU A 26 5.55 -14.39 10.64
N LYS A 27 5.36 -14.71 11.93
CA LYS A 27 6.47 -15.10 12.80
C LYS A 27 7.10 -16.44 12.38
N LYS A 28 6.27 -17.40 11.95
CA LYS A 28 6.70 -18.77 11.60
C LYS A 28 7.26 -18.87 10.17
N ASP A 29 6.73 -18.09 9.24
CA ASP A 29 7.13 -18.08 7.83
C ASP A 29 7.88 -16.79 7.48
N GLN A 30 9.21 -16.87 7.55
CA GLN A 30 10.09 -15.73 7.31
C GLN A 30 10.12 -15.28 5.84
N GLU A 31 9.92 -16.20 4.89
CA GLU A 31 9.86 -15.85 3.47
C GLU A 31 8.57 -15.09 3.14
N LEU A 32 7.44 -15.52 3.70
CA LEU A 32 6.18 -14.77 3.61
C LEU A 32 6.35 -13.37 4.19
N TYR A 33 6.93 -13.26 5.39
CA TYR A 33 7.17 -11.97 6.03
C TYR A 33 8.04 -11.05 5.16
N ARG A 34 9.15 -11.56 4.62
CA ARG A 34 10.07 -10.81 3.76
C ARG A 34 9.36 -10.32 2.50
N ARG A 35 8.65 -11.20 1.80
CA ARG A 35 7.93 -10.89 0.56
C ARG A 35 6.88 -9.80 0.76
N LEU A 36 6.07 -9.91 1.82
CA LEU A 36 5.06 -8.89 2.12
C LEU A 36 5.69 -7.55 2.52
N SER A 37 6.80 -7.59 3.27
CA SER A 37 7.53 -6.39 3.68
C SER A 37 8.16 -5.65 2.50
N GLU A 38 8.70 -6.38 1.52
CA GLU A 38 9.21 -5.82 0.27
C GLU A 38 8.08 -5.20 -0.55
N GLY A 39 6.99 -5.93 -0.77
CA GLY A 39 5.83 -5.41 -1.50
C GLY A 39 5.22 -4.16 -0.86
N ALA A 40 5.23 -4.07 0.48
CA ALA A 40 4.81 -2.87 1.19
C ALA A 40 5.73 -1.66 0.94
N LYS A 41 7.05 -1.88 0.93
CA LYS A 41 8.03 -0.82 0.64
C LYS A 41 7.94 -0.34 -0.80
N ASP A 42 7.74 -1.24 -1.74
CA ASP A 42 7.67 -0.90 -3.17
C ASP A 42 6.43 -0.05 -3.46
N ILE A 43 5.27 -0.45 -2.94
CA ILE A 43 4.03 0.33 -3.10
C ILE A 43 4.12 1.69 -2.40
N PHE A 44 4.79 1.76 -1.24
CA PHE A 44 5.07 3.04 -0.59
C PHE A 44 5.89 3.97 -1.49
N LYS A 45 7.01 3.47 -2.03
CA LYS A 45 7.91 4.24 -2.90
C LYS A 45 7.20 4.73 -4.17
N GLU A 46 6.36 3.89 -4.76
CA GLU A 46 5.66 4.21 -5.99
C GLU A 46 4.55 5.26 -5.78
N LYS A 47 3.75 5.13 -4.71
CA LYS A 47 2.46 5.84 -4.61
C LYS A 47 2.35 6.83 -3.46
N PHE A 48 3.15 6.65 -2.41
CA PHE A 48 2.95 7.34 -1.12
C PHE A 48 4.17 8.17 -0.68
N THR A 49 5.14 8.38 -1.56
CA THR A 49 6.23 9.34 -1.33
C THR A 49 5.75 10.76 -1.54
N LEU A 50 6.45 11.71 -0.90
CA LEU A 50 6.19 13.14 -1.11
C LEU A 50 6.29 13.51 -2.59
N ASP A 51 7.29 12.97 -3.29
CA ASP A 51 7.50 13.25 -4.71
C ASP A 51 6.33 12.74 -5.56
N SER A 52 5.96 11.46 -5.42
CA SER A 52 4.84 10.88 -6.19
C SER A 52 3.52 11.60 -5.90
N MET A 53 3.28 11.96 -4.65
CA MET A 53 2.05 12.68 -4.27
C MET A 53 2.06 14.12 -4.81
N SER A 54 3.18 14.84 -4.71
CA SER A 54 3.29 16.22 -5.21
C SER A 54 3.14 16.27 -6.72
N GLN A 55 3.81 15.37 -7.46
CA GLN A 55 3.67 15.25 -8.91
C GLN A 55 2.24 14.93 -9.33
N ASN A 56 1.54 14.07 -8.59
CA ASN A 56 0.15 13.76 -8.88
C ASN A 56 -0.77 14.97 -8.65
N ILE A 57 -0.56 15.73 -7.57
CA ILE A 57 -1.29 16.96 -7.28
C ILE A 57 -1.02 18.02 -8.37
N GLU A 58 0.23 18.26 -8.72
CA GLU A 58 0.62 19.20 -9.79
C GLU A 58 -0.03 18.83 -11.13
N ARG A 59 0.00 17.55 -11.49
CA ARG A 59 -0.64 17.03 -12.71
C ARG A 59 -2.14 17.37 -12.75
N GLN A 60 -2.84 17.22 -11.63
CA GLN A 60 -4.26 17.57 -11.55
C GLN A 60 -4.49 19.09 -11.72
N TYR A 61 -3.62 19.94 -11.17
CA TYR A 61 -3.70 21.39 -11.42
C TYR A 61 -3.48 21.74 -12.89
N PHE A 62 -2.45 21.20 -13.52
CA PHE A 62 -2.18 21.44 -14.94
C PHE A 62 -3.30 20.93 -15.85
N GLU A 63 -3.89 19.78 -15.54
CA GLU A 63 -5.02 19.23 -16.29
C GLU A 63 -6.23 20.19 -16.26
N VAL A 64 -6.56 20.75 -15.10
CA VAL A 64 -7.67 21.72 -14.97
C VAL A 64 -7.37 23.04 -15.69
N LEU A 65 -6.14 23.53 -15.59
CA LEU A 65 -5.73 24.76 -16.28
C LEU A 65 -5.79 24.60 -17.80
N ASN A 66 -5.29 23.48 -18.33
CA ASN A 66 -5.29 23.21 -19.76
C ASN A 66 -6.71 23.03 -20.33
N ARG A 67 -7.65 22.45 -19.56
CA ARG A 67 -9.06 22.33 -19.96
C ARG A 67 -9.82 23.66 -20.03
N ARG A 68 -9.32 24.74 -19.41
CA ARG A 68 -9.94 26.08 -19.44
C ARG A 68 -9.32 27.01 -20.49
N GLY A 69 -8.24 26.57 -21.15
CA GLY A 69 -7.55 27.31 -22.21
C GLY A 69 -8.05 27.02 -23.63
N GLU A 70 -9.02 26.12 -23.78
CA GLU A 70 -9.78 25.84 -25.02
C GLU A 70 -11.19 26.42 -24.90
#